data_AF-A0A7J9HCF9-F1
#
_entry.id   AF-A0A7J9HCF9-F1
#
_cell.length_a   1.000
_cell.length_b   1.000
_cell.length_c   1.000
_cell.angle_alpha   90.00
_cell.angle_beta   90.00
_cell.angle_gamma   90.00
#
_symmetry.space_group_name_H-M   'P 1'
#
loop_
_entity.id
_entity.type
_entity.pdbx_description
1 polymer ?
#
loop_
_entity_poly.entity_id
_entity_poly.type
_entity_poly.pdbx_seq_one_letter_code
_entity_poly.pdbx_strand_id
1 'polypeptide(L)'
;MIVFINPRSGGRNGPLLKERLQKLISEEQVLDLEDVKPHVFVRYGLACIEKWANDGDFCAKEIRQNIRIVVAGGDGTVGWVLGCLGELNQNGREPVPPVAIIPLGTGNDLSRSFGWGGSYPFTWKSGIKKTLHRASVGPVSNLDSWHVVVQMPGGEVADPPHSLKAAEECSLDKTLEIEGDLPDKVNFYEGVFYNYFSIGMDAKVAYGFHHFRNEKPHLAQGPLANKIIYSGYSCSQGWFLTTCTSDPSLRGLKNILKMHVKKVNSTEWEQIPVPKSVRAVVALNLHNYGSGRNPWGNLKPKYLEKRGFVEARSDDGLLEIFGLKEGWHASFVMTELISAKHIAQAASIRMEIRGGEWKEAFMQMDGEPWKQPICNDYSTFVEINRVPFQSVLVNG
;
A
#
# COMPACT_ATOMS: atom_id res chain seq x y z
N MET A 1 -25.71 -5.96 -2.10
CA MET A 1 -24.42 -5.30 -2.46
C MET A 1 -24.43 -3.92 -1.84
N ILE A 2 -23.28 -3.42 -1.38
CA ILE A 2 -23.11 -2.05 -0.85
C ILE A 2 -21.97 -1.39 -1.62
N VAL A 3 -22.13 -0.12 -2.00
CA VAL A 3 -21.12 0.65 -2.73
C VAL A 3 -20.64 1.80 -1.86
N PHE A 4 -19.35 1.83 -1.53
CA PHE A 4 -18.70 3.02 -0.97
C PHE A 4 -18.16 3.88 -2.09
N ILE A 5 -18.44 5.18 -2.06
CA ILE A 5 -17.91 6.13 -3.04
C ILE A 5 -17.13 7.25 -2.36
N ASN A 6 -15.91 7.51 -2.85
CA ASN A 6 -15.13 8.67 -2.47
C ASN A 6 -15.35 9.79 -3.50
N PRO A 7 -16.14 10.83 -3.20
CA PRO A 7 -16.47 11.88 -4.16
C PRO A 7 -15.27 12.72 -4.60
N ARG A 8 -14.19 12.75 -3.79
CA ARG A 8 -12.95 13.47 -4.09
C ARG A 8 -12.06 12.75 -5.10
N SER A 9 -12.28 11.46 -5.34
CA SER A 9 -11.52 10.67 -6.30
C SER A 9 -11.98 10.91 -7.75
N GLY A 10 -11.15 10.55 -8.74
CA GLY A 10 -11.56 10.50 -10.15
C GLY A 10 -11.75 11.84 -10.84
N GLY A 11 -11.06 12.90 -10.40
CA GLY A 11 -11.21 14.25 -10.96
C GLY A 11 -12.55 14.89 -10.60
N ARG A 12 -13.11 14.56 -9.42
CA ARG A 12 -14.40 15.07 -8.90
C ARG A 12 -15.64 14.61 -9.70
N ASN A 13 -15.53 13.52 -10.45
CA ASN A 13 -16.68 12.87 -11.11
C ASN A 13 -17.49 11.96 -10.16
N GLY A 14 -17.09 11.86 -8.89
CA GLY A 14 -17.73 11.03 -7.88
C GLY A 14 -19.23 11.32 -7.68
N PRO A 15 -19.68 12.58 -7.57
CA PRO A 15 -21.12 12.89 -7.43
C PRO A 15 -21.97 12.39 -8.60
N LEU A 16 -21.48 12.53 -9.84
CA LEU A 16 -22.17 12.03 -11.02
C LEU A 16 -22.24 10.49 -11.03
N LEU A 17 -21.18 9.82 -10.58
CA LEU A 17 -21.17 8.36 -10.47
C LEU A 17 -22.12 7.89 -9.36
N LYS A 18 -22.16 8.60 -8.22
CA LYS A 18 -23.09 8.35 -7.10
C LYS A 18 -24.53 8.36 -7.60
N GLU A 19 -24.95 9.44 -8.27
CA GLU A 19 -26.30 9.58 -8.79
C GLU A 19 -26.67 8.44 -9.76
N ARG A 20 -25.73 8.04 -10.63
CA ARG A 20 -25.96 6.93 -11.57
C ARG A 20 -26.04 5.57 -10.90
N LEU A 21 -25.24 5.33 -9.86
CA LEU A 21 -25.31 4.10 -9.07
C LEU A 21 -26.63 4.02 -8.32
N GLN A 22 -27.05 5.11 -7.66
CA GLN A 22 -28.31 5.19 -6.92
C GLN A 22 -29.52 4.88 -7.82
N LYS A 23 -29.51 5.37 -9.08
CA LYS A 23 -30.54 5.04 -10.07
C LYS A 23 -30.58 3.57 -10.53
N LEU A 24 -29.51 2.81 -10.34
CA LEU A 24 -29.39 1.43 -10.80
C LEU A 24 -29.59 0.39 -9.69
N ILE A 25 -29.26 0.73 -8.46
CA ILE A 25 -29.42 -0.12 -7.28
C ILE A 25 -30.42 0.53 -6.31
N SER A 26 -29.99 1.09 -5.19
CA SER A 26 -30.82 2.02 -4.39
C SER A 26 -29.96 3.08 -3.70
N GLU A 27 -30.61 4.11 -3.16
CA GLU A 27 -29.94 5.20 -2.44
C GLU A 27 -29.23 4.71 -1.17
N GLU A 28 -29.87 3.80 -0.44
CA GLU A 28 -29.38 3.22 0.82
C GLU A 28 -28.18 2.28 0.60
N GLN A 29 -28.02 1.77 -0.62
CA GLN A 29 -26.92 0.89 -0.99
C GLN A 29 -25.68 1.65 -1.48
N VAL A 30 -25.76 2.96 -1.72
CA VAL A 30 -24.65 3.79 -2.18
C VAL A 30 -24.25 4.78 -1.08
N LEU A 31 -23.21 4.40 -0.34
CA LEU A 31 -22.69 5.14 0.80
C LEU A 31 -21.59 6.09 0.38
N ASP A 32 -21.79 7.38 0.62
CA ASP A 32 -20.76 8.39 0.47
C ASP A 32 -19.78 8.33 1.62
N LEU A 33 -18.48 8.24 1.34
CA LEU A 33 -17.46 8.17 2.37
C LEU A 33 -17.26 9.49 3.11
N GLU A 34 -17.77 10.61 2.60
CA GLU A 34 -17.83 11.85 3.37
C GLU A 34 -18.87 11.75 4.50
N ASP A 35 -20.03 11.14 4.21
CA ASP A 35 -21.18 11.02 5.11
C ASP A 35 -21.08 9.80 6.05
N VAL A 36 -20.79 8.62 5.50
CA VAL A 36 -20.76 7.34 6.22
C VAL A 36 -19.38 6.72 6.10
N LYS A 37 -18.66 6.68 7.23
CA LYS A 37 -17.33 6.06 7.28
C LYS A 37 -17.44 4.53 7.27
N PRO A 38 -16.47 3.78 6.69
CA PRO A 38 -16.54 2.33 6.60
C PRO A 38 -16.70 1.63 7.97
N HIS A 39 -15.97 2.09 8.99
CA HIS A 39 -16.08 1.54 10.36
C HIS A 39 -17.49 1.70 10.96
N VAL A 40 -18.22 2.77 10.60
CA VAL A 40 -19.62 2.98 11.04
C VAL A 40 -20.52 1.93 10.40
N PHE A 41 -20.36 1.66 9.11
CA PHE A 41 -21.09 0.60 8.43
C PHE A 41 -20.77 -0.79 9.00
N VAL A 42 -19.51 -1.10 9.26
CA VAL A 42 -19.10 -2.38 9.86
C VAL A 42 -19.65 -2.58 11.26
N ARG A 43 -19.62 -1.52 12.09
CA ARG A 43 -20.08 -1.56 13.47
C ARG A 43 -21.60 -1.59 13.60
N TYR A 44 -22.32 -0.82 12.78
CA TYR A 44 -23.76 -0.66 12.92
C TYR A 44 -24.54 -1.29 11.77
N GLY A 45 -24.19 -0.98 10.52
CA GLY A 45 -24.88 -1.49 9.33
C GLY A 45 -24.87 -3.02 9.25
N LEU A 46 -23.68 -3.63 9.28
CA LEU A 46 -23.56 -5.10 9.29
C LEU A 46 -24.10 -5.72 10.57
N ALA A 47 -23.91 -5.08 11.73
CA ALA A 47 -24.41 -5.59 13.00
C ALA A 47 -25.95 -5.67 13.05
N CYS A 48 -26.66 -4.73 12.40
CA CYS A 48 -28.11 -4.81 12.27
C CYS A 48 -28.54 -6.03 11.43
N ILE A 49 -27.86 -6.30 10.32
CA ILE A 49 -28.13 -7.47 9.47
C ILE A 49 -27.84 -8.76 10.24
N GLU A 50 -26.72 -8.82 10.96
CA GLU A 50 -26.35 -9.95 11.81
C GLU A 50 -27.36 -10.19 12.92
N LYS A 51 -27.84 -9.12 13.57
CA LYS A 51 -28.89 -9.22 14.59
C LYS A 51 -30.16 -9.83 14.03
N TRP A 52 -30.68 -9.33 12.91
CA TRP A 52 -31.88 -9.90 12.29
C TRP A 52 -31.68 -11.35 11.84
N ALA A 53 -30.50 -11.69 11.31
CA ALA A 53 -30.16 -13.05 10.95
C ALA A 53 -30.18 -13.99 12.18
N ASN A 54 -29.70 -13.52 13.34
CA ASN A 54 -29.73 -14.25 14.60
C ASN A 54 -31.14 -14.36 15.20
N ASP A 55 -31.98 -13.35 14.99
CA ASP A 55 -33.39 -13.35 15.40
C ASP A 55 -34.27 -14.27 14.51
N GLY A 56 -33.69 -14.91 13.50
CA GLY A 56 -34.34 -15.91 12.64
C GLY A 56 -34.81 -15.40 11.28
N ASP A 57 -34.46 -14.17 10.90
CA ASP A 57 -34.79 -13.64 9.57
C ASP A 57 -33.96 -14.33 8.49
N PHE A 58 -34.65 -15.09 7.63
CA PHE A 58 -34.03 -15.84 6.54
C PHE A 58 -33.36 -14.92 5.50
N CYS A 59 -34.00 -13.80 5.16
CA CYS A 59 -33.48 -12.84 4.19
C CYS A 59 -32.21 -12.17 4.73
N ALA A 60 -32.20 -11.78 6.01
CA ALA A 60 -31.02 -11.20 6.64
C ALA A 60 -29.85 -12.19 6.68
N LYS A 61 -30.12 -13.47 6.96
CA LYS A 61 -29.11 -14.53 6.91
C LYS A 61 -28.54 -14.71 5.52
N GLU A 62 -29.38 -14.76 4.49
CA GLU A 62 -28.93 -14.87 3.09
C GLU A 62 -28.14 -13.63 2.64
N ILE A 63 -28.59 -12.43 3.01
CA ILE A 63 -27.88 -11.18 2.74
C ILE A 63 -26.51 -11.22 3.41
N ARG A 64 -26.41 -11.59 4.69
CA ARG A 64 -25.14 -11.60 5.42
C ARG A 64 -24.11 -12.54 4.81
N GLN A 65 -24.56 -13.66 4.23
CA GLN A 65 -23.70 -14.65 3.57
C GLN A 65 -23.26 -14.21 2.17
N ASN A 66 -24.09 -13.46 1.45
CA ASN A 66 -23.85 -13.13 0.04
C ASN A 66 -23.51 -11.65 -0.22
N ILE A 67 -23.47 -10.82 0.82
CA ILE A 67 -23.18 -9.39 0.67
C ILE A 67 -21.78 -9.19 0.12
N ARG A 68 -21.68 -8.32 -0.90
CA ARG A 68 -20.43 -7.88 -1.50
C ARG A 68 -20.34 -6.36 -1.43
N ILE A 69 -19.12 -5.88 -1.29
CA ILE A 69 -18.81 -4.45 -1.19
C ILE A 69 -18.13 -4.00 -2.48
N VAL A 70 -18.50 -2.83 -2.99
CA VAL A 70 -17.84 -2.17 -4.11
C VAL A 70 -17.24 -0.87 -3.60
N VAL A 71 -15.98 -0.60 -3.90
CA VAL A 71 -15.31 0.63 -3.50
C VAL A 71 -14.95 1.44 -4.74
N ALA A 72 -15.55 2.62 -4.87
CA ALA A 72 -15.24 3.59 -5.91
C ALA A 72 -14.28 4.65 -5.38
N GLY A 73 -12.99 4.45 -5.68
CA GLY A 73 -11.89 5.25 -5.12
C GLY A 73 -10.53 4.90 -5.73
N GLY A 74 -9.47 5.48 -5.18
CA GLY A 74 -8.09 5.04 -5.42
C GLY A 74 -7.63 4.00 -4.39
N ASP A 75 -6.37 3.57 -4.49
CA ASP A 75 -5.79 2.51 -3.64
C ASP A 75 -5.97 2.80 -2.13
N GLY A 76 -5.69 4.02 -1.67
CA GLY A 76 -5.90 4.38 -0.25
C GLY A 76 -7.36 4.33 0.22
N THR A 77 -8.33 4.58 -0.66
CA THR A 77 -9.76 4.40 -0.32
C THR A 77 -10.11 2.92 -0.18
N VAL A 78 -9.58 2.08 -1.08
CA VAL A 78 -9.75 0.62 -1.00
C VAL A 78 -9.10 0.08 0.27
N GLY A 79 -7.86 0.46 0.56
CA GLY A 79 -7.14 0.06 1.77
C GLY A 79 -7.86 0.46 3.07
N TRP A 80 -8.49 1.65 3.10
CA TRP A 80 -9.30 2.07 4.25
C TRP A 80 -10.50 1.15 4.49
N VAL A 81 -11.25 0.80 3.44
CA VAL A 81 -12.39 -0.11 3.55
C VAL A 81 -11.92 -1.52 3.95
N LEU A 82 -10.86 -2.03 3.34
CA LEU A 82 -10.26 -3.32 3.70
C LEU A 82 -9.84 -3.36 5.17
N GLY A 83 -9.21 -2.29 5.68
CA GLY A 83 -8.79 -2.20 7.07
C GLY A 83 -9.97 -2.30 8.04
N CYS A 84 -11.06 -1.58 7.75
CA CYS A 84 -12.28 -1.68 8.56
C CYS A 84 -12.97 -3.04 8.47
N LEU A 85 -12.92 -3.71 7.31
CA LEU A 85 -13.46 -5.06 7.17
C LEU A 85 -12.59 -6.10 7.89
N GLY A 86 -11.28 -5.87 8.01
CA GLY A 86 -10.36 -6.70 8.78
C GLY A 86 -10.74 -6.80 10.27
N GLU A 87 -11.37 -5.75 10.82
CA GLU A 87 -11.91 -5.77 12.19
C GLU A 87 -12.97 -6.86 12.39
N LEU A 88 -13.68 -7.28 11.34
CA LEU A 88 -14.64 -8.38 11.44
C LEU A 88 -13.95 -9.68 11.81
N ASN A 89 -12.86 -10.03 11.11
CA ASN A 89 -12.11 -11.24 11.37
C ASN A 89 -11.45 -11.22 12.77
N GLN A 90 -10.92 -10.07 13.20
CA GLN A 90 -10.38 -9.89 14.56
C GLN A 90 -11.43 -10.16 15.65
N ASN A 91 -12.69 -9.84 15.38
CA ASN A 91 -13.82 -10.04 16.29
C ASN A 91 -14.55 -11.38 16.05
N GLY A 92 -14.04 -12.26 15.18
CA GLY A 92 -14.68 -13.55 14.84
C GLY A 92 -16.01 -13.43 14.10
N ARG A 93 -16.27 -12.30 13.41
CA ARG A 93 -17.52 -11.99 12.70
C ARG A 93 -17.45 -12.40 11.22
N GLU A 94 -17.56 -13.69 10.95
CA GLU A 94 -17.55 -14.25 9.59
C GLU A 94 -18.95 -14.31 8.93
N PRO A 95 -19.05 -14.31 7.58
CA PRO A 95 -17.97 -14.13 6.61
C PRO A 95 -17.51 -12.67 6.44
N VAL A 96 -16.24 -12.42 6.10
CA VAL A 96 -15.82 -11.07 5.64
C VAL A 96 -16.32 -10.81 4.21
N PRO A 97 -17.10 -9.72 3.94
CA PRO A 97 -17.60 -9.43 2.60
C PRO A 97 -16.46 -9.14 1.60
N PRO A 98 -16.48 -9.76 0.40
CA PRO A 98 -15.44 -9.51 -0.60
C PRO A 98 -15.59 -8.13 -1.23
N VAL A 99 -14.46 -7.52 -1.60
CA VAL A 99 -14.38 -6.15 -2.11
C VAL A 99 -14.07 -6.10 -3.61
N ALA A 100 -14.96 -5.49 -4.39
CA ALA A 100 -14.76 -5.11 -5.79
C ALA A 100 -14.31 -3.64 -5.90
N ILE A 101 -13.60 -3.28 -6.96
CA ILE A 101 -13.00 -1.94 -7.11
C ILE A 101 -13.55 -1.23 -8.36
N ILE A 102 -13.92 0.04 -8.20
CA ILE A 102 -14.12 0.99 -9.30
C ILE A 102 -12.92 1.96 -9.28
N PRO A 103 -11.98 1.87 -10.24
CA PRO A 103 -10.72 2.62 -10.19
C PRO A 103 -10.90 4.11 -10.50
N LEU A 104 -11.01 4.91 -9.45
CA LEU A 104 -11.10 6.37 -9.52
C LEU A 104 -9.78 7.07 -9.17
N GLY A 105 -8.75 6.36 -8.73
CA GLY A 105 -7.44 6.93 -8.41
C GLY A 105 -6.55 7.19 -9.63
N THR A 106 -5.28 7.54 -9.36
CA THR A 106 -4.26 7.80 -10.41
C THR A 106 -3.43 6.55 -10.75
N GLY A 107 -2.99 5.80 -9.73
CA GLY A 107 -2.23 4.55 -9.85
C GLY A 107 -3.14 3.35 -10.10
N ASN A 108 -4.01 3.08 -9.13
CA ASN A 108 -4.98 1.98 -9.11
C ASN A 108 -4.31 0.61 -9.23
N ASP A 109 -3.22 0.41 -8.50
CA ASP A 109 -2.41 -0.81 -8.54
C ASP A 109 -3.20 -2.02 -7.98
N LEU A 110 -4.03 -1.82 -6.95
CA LEU A 110 -4.95 -2.87 -6.47
C LEU A 110 -5.98 -3.23 -7.55
N SER A 111 -6.62 -2.23 -8.15
CA SER A 111 -7.60 -2.43 -9.22
C SER A 111 -6.99 -3.20 -10.42
N ARG A 112 -5.77 -2.85 -10.82
CA ARG A 112 -5.05 -3.55 -11.89
C ARG A 112 -4.74 -4.99 -11.50
N SER A 113 -4.31 -5.20 -10.26
CA SER A 113 -3.92 -6.52 -9.77
C SER A 113 -5.07 -7.52 -9.78
N PHE A 114 -6.27 -7.03 -9.49
CA PHE A 114 -7.50 -7.83 -9.44
C PHE A 114 -8.35 -7.67 -10.72
N GLY A 115 -7.78 -7.23 -11.85
CA GLY A 115 -8.43 -7.26 -13.16
C GLY A 115 -9.44 -6.13 -13.48
N TRP A 116 -9.71 -5.23 -12.54
CA TRP A 116 -10.63 -4.09 -12.71
C TRP A 116 -10.08 -2.97 -13.60
N GLY A 117 -8.78 -3.00 -13.90
CA GLY A 117 -8.11 -2.08 -14.80
C GLY A 117 -7.62 -0.79 -14.12
N GLY A 118 -7.08 0.12 -14.94
CA GLY A 118 -6.35 1.29 -14.45
C GLY A 118 -7.15 2.59 -14.32
N SER A 119 -8.33 2.66 -14.93
CA SER A 119 -9.19 3.83 -14.94
C SER A 119 -10.62 3.44 -15.27
N TYR A 120 -11.56 4.26 -14.80
CA TYR A 120 -12.97 4.03 -15.03
C TYR A 120 -13.54 4.90 -16.16
N PRO A 121 -14.09 4.32 -17.26
CA PRO A 121 -14.65 5.07 -18.36
C PRO A 121 -16.06 5.61 -18.04
N PHE A 122 -16.14 6.83 -17.50
CA PHE A 122 -17.41 7.48 -17.11
C PHE A 122 -18.40 7.72 -18.25
N THR A 123 -17.94 7.73 -19.50
CA THR A 123 -18.77 8.01 -20.69
C THR A 123 -19.67 6.84 -21.08
N TRP A 124 -19.39 5.62 -20.60
CA TRP A 124 -20.13 4.43 -20.99
C TRP A 124 -21.18 4.06 -19.96
N LYS A 125 -22.45 4.42 -20.22
CA LYS A 125 -23.60 4.05 -19.36
C LYS A 125 -23.70 2.54 -19.13
N SER A 126 -23.36 1.73 -20.14
CA SER A 126 -23.30 0.26 -20.00
C SER A 126 -22.14 -0.22 -19.12
N GLY A 127 -21.11 0.61 -18.93
CA GLY A 127 -19.95 0.32 -18.09
C GLY A 127 -20.33 0.09 -16.63
N ILE A 128 -21.21 0.93 -16.06
CA ILE A 128 -21.65 0.78 -14.67
C ILE A 128 -22.39 -0.53 -14.46
N LYS A 129 -23.33 -0.87 -15.35
CA LYS A 129 -24.06 -2.14 -15.28
C LYS A 129 -23.13 -3.36 -15.38
N LYS A 130 -22.16 -3.32 -16.31
CA LYS A 130 -21.15 -4.38 -16.46
C LYS A 130 -20.28 -4.52 -15.21
N THR A 131 -19.84 -3.40 -14.63
CA THR A 131 -19.04 -3.38 -13.40
C THR A 131 -19.83 -3.94 -12.22
N LEU A 132 -21.08 -3.51 -12.02
CA LEU A 132 -21.94 -4.05 -10.95
C LEU A 132 -22.22 -5.54 -11.13
N HIS A 133 -22.50 -5.99 -12.35
CA HIS A 133 -22.67 -7.40 -12.64
C HIS A 133 -21.41 -8.20 -12.28
N ARG A 134 -20.24 -7.77 -12.76
CA ARG A 134 -18.95 -8.42 -12.43
C ARG A 134 -18.68 -8.40 -10.93
N ALA A 135 -19.01 -7.33 -10.22
CA ALA A 135 -18.84 -7.25 -8.78
C ALA A 135 -19.74 -8.27 -8.05
N SER A 136 -20.94 -8.50 -8.58
CA SER A 136 -21.91 -9.42 -8.00
C SER A 136 -21.53 -10.89 -8.19
N VAL A 137 -21.00 -11.27 -9.36
CA VAL A 137 -20.77 -12.69 -9.72
C VAL A 137 -19.29 -13.07 -9.88
N GLY A 138 -18.38 -12.11 -9.83
CA GLY A 138 -16.95 -12.33 -10.06
C GLY A 138 -16.36 -13.30 -9.03
N PRO A 139 -15.34 -14.09 -9.41
CA PRO A 139 -14.67 -14.97 -8.49
C PRO A 139 -13.92 -14.16 -7.43
N VAL A 140 -13.70 -14.74 -6.26
CA VAL A 140 -12.97 -14.10 -5.16
C VAL A 140 -11.52 -14.57 -5.13
N SER A 141 -10.63 -13.68 -4.73
CA SER A 141 -9.21 -13.94 -4.48
C SER A 141 -8.80 -13.33 -3.15
N ASN A 142 -7.77 -13.92 -2.54
CA ASN A 142 -7.21 -13.41 -1.29
C ASN A 142 -6.13 -12.35 -1.58
N LEU A 143 -5.93 -11.49 -0.59
CA LEU A 143 -4.89 -10.47 -0.57
C LEU A 143 -4.27 -10.43 0.82
N ASP A 144 -2.96 -10.66 0.86
CA ASP A 144 -2.16 -10.42 2.05
C ASP A 144 -2.09 -8.92 2.36
N SER A 145 -2.05 -8.64 3.65
CA SER A 145 -1.81 -7.30 4.16
C SER A 145 -0.67 -7.36 5.16
N TRP A 146 0.03 -6.25 5.31
CA TRP A 146 1.31 -6.20 5.98
C TRP A 146 1.28 -5.13 7.06
N HIS A 147 1.42 -5.56 8.31
CA HIS A 147 1.50 -4.69 9.47
C HIS A 147 2.92 -4.14 9.58
N VAL A 148 3.02 -2.83 9.72
CA VAL A 148 4.27 -2.08 9.82
C VAL A 148 4.31 -1.43 11.19
N VAL A 149 5.41 -1.64 11.90
CA VAL A 149 5.74 -0.93 13.14
C VAL A 149 6.99 -0.11 12.92
N VAL A 150 6.92 1.18 13.20
CA VAL A 150 8.06 2.11 13.21
C VAL A 150 8.34 2.50 14.65
N GLN A 151 9.51 2.13 15.15
CA GLN A 151 10.04 2.61 16.44
C GLN A 151 11.15 3.61 16.15
N MET A 152 11.02 4.81 16.69
CA MET A 152 12.04 5.86 16.54
C MET A 152 12.36 6.54 17.87
N PRO A 153 13.52 7.20 17.99
CA PRO A 153 13.88 7.96 19.17
C PRO A 153 12.86 9.06 19.47
N GLY A 154 12.54 9.26 20.75
CA GLY A 154 11.64 10.32 21.21
C GLY A 154 12.28 11.70 21.12
N GLY A 155 11.45 12.74 21.03
CA GLY A 155 11.87 14.15 20.95
C GLY A 155 11.84 14.74 19.53
N GLU A 156 11.87 13.90 18.51
CA GLU A 156 11.61 14.30 17.12
C GLU A 156 10.20 13.85 16.70
N VAL A 157 9.44 14.77 16.10
CA VAL A 157 8.07 14.48 15.64
C VAL A 157 8.12 14.17 14.16
N ALA A 158 7.83 12.92 13.80
CA ALA A 158 7.49 12.58 12.43
C ALA A 158 6.02 12.95 12.15
N ASP A 159 5.74 13.33 10.90
CA ASP A 159 4.37 13.51 10.38
C ASP A 159 4.04 12.33 9.46
N PRO A 160 3.72 11.15 10.02
CA PRO A 160 3.47 9.95 9.23
C PRO A 160 2.12 10.02 8.50
N PRO A 161 1.93 9.17 7.48
CA PRO A 161 0.67 9.10 6.73
C PRO A 161 -0.51 8.66 7.60
N HIS A 162 -1.75 8.91 7.13
CA HIS A 162 -2.96 8.55 7.90
C HIS A 162 -3.10 7.05 8.15
N SER A 163 -2.47 6.24 7.30
CA SER A 163 -2.40 4.79 7.40
C SER A 163 -1.45 4.31 8.50
N LEU A 164 -0.62 5.19 9.09
CA LEU A 164 0.33 4.90 10.16
C LEU A 164 0.03 5.79 11.38
N LYS A 165 -0.55 5.19 12.43
CA LYS A 165 -1.02 5.90 13.63
C LYS A 165 -0.02 5.78 14.77
N ALA A 166 0.04 6.78 15.63
CA ALA A 166 0.81 6.70 16.87
C ALA A 166 0.26 5.58 17.77
N ALA A 167 1.16 4.78 18.34
CA ALA A 167 0.84 3.72 19.28
C ALA A 167 1.51 3.99 20.64
N GLU A 168 0.85 3.60 21.73
CA GLU A 168 1.38 3.80 23.09
C GLU A 168 2.45 2.76 23.44
N GLU A 169 2.25 1.51 23.02
CA GLU A 169 3.22 0.42 23.17
C GLU A 169 3.18 -0.51 21.95
N CYS A 170 4.36 -0.87 21.43
CA CYS A 170 4.51 -1.96 20.47
C CYS A 170 5.77 -2.74 20.77
N SER A 171 5.66 -4.07 20.82
CA SER A 171 6.82 -4.95 20.98
C SER A 171 7.37 -5.33 19.62
N LEU A 172 8.57 -4.85 19.31
CA LEU A 172 9.39 -5.39 18.23
C LEU A 172 9.86 -6.81 18.59
N ASP A 173 10.15 -7.62 17.58
CA ASP A 173 10.68 -8.96 17.80
C ASP A 173 12.06 -8.89 18.50
N LYS A 174 12.09 -9.30 19.77
CA LYS A 174 13.29 -9.25 20.64
C LYS A 174 14.32 -10.33 20.31
N THR A 175 14.02 -11.25 19.38
CA THR A 175 14.98 -12.30 18.97
C THR A 175 16.17 -11.74 18.20
N LEU A 176 16.03 -10.55 17.60
CA LEU A 176 17.15 -9.85 16.98
C LEU A 176 17.80 -8.94 18.04
N GLU A 177 19.04 -9.26 18.44
CA GLU A 177 19.81 -8.38 19.31
C GLU A 177 20.05 -7.03 18.60
N ILE A 178 19.69 -5.93 19.28
CA ILE A 178 19.91 -4.58 18.78
C ILE A 178 21.32 -4.15 19.19
N GLU A 179 22.16 -3.77 18.22
CA GLU A 179 23.47 -3.17 18.49
C GLU A 179 23.29 -1.71 18.93
N GLY A 180 23.42 -1.43 20.23
CA GLY A 180 23.49 -0.07 20.78
C GLY A 180 22.54 0.20 21.94
N ASP A 181 22.67 1.37 22.56
CA ASP A 181 21.80 1.80 23.66
C ASP A 181 20.40 2.17 23.13
N LEU A 182 19.35 1.80 23.86
CA LEU A 182 17.99 2.26 23.58
C LEU A 182 17.80 3.67 24.15
N PRO A 183 17.11 4.58 23.44
CA PRO A 183 16.83 5.91 23.98
C PRO A 183 15.82 5.82 25.12
N ASP A 184 15.94 6.74 26.10
CA ASP A 184 15.05 6.81 27.28
C ASP A 184 13.57 7.00 26.91
N LYS A 185 13.30 7.57 25.74
CA LYS A 185 11.97 7.75 25.17
C LYS A 185 11.96 7.25 23.74
N VAL A 186 10.92 6.51 23.39
CA VAL A 186 10.66 6.00 22.04
C VAL A 186 9.26 6.40 21.60
N ASN A 187 9.13 6.73 20.32
CA ASN A 187 7.83 6.92 19.67
C ASN A 187 7.54 5.69 18.81
N PHE A 188 6.32 5.17 18.91
CA PHE A 188 5.84 4.07 18.09
C PHE A 188 4.77 4.55 17.13
N TYR A 189 4.85 4.05 15.90
CA TYR A 189 3.80 4.18 14.92
C TYR A 189 3.49 2.82 14.31
N GLU A 190 2.22 2.53 14.11
CA GLU A 190 1.78 1.29 13.50
C GLU A 190 0.76 1.52 12.39
N GLY A 191 0.74 0.63 11.41
CA GLY A 191 -0.17 0.72 10.29
C GLY A 191 -0.22 -0.56 9.47
N VAL A 192 -1.07 -0.57 8.47
CA VAL A 192 -1.22 -1.70 7.54
C VAL A 192 -1.17 -1.19 6.12
N PHE A 193 -0.43 -1.90 5.27
CA PHE A 193 -0.42 -1.67 3.82
C PHE A 193 -0.80 -2.92 3.04
N TYR A 194 -1.23 -2.69 1.80
CA TYR A 194 -1.72 -3.72 0.89
C TYR A 194 -0.88 -3.82 -0.39
N ASN A 195 -0.19 -2.76 -0.78
CA ASN A 195 0.60 -2.72 -2.00
C ASN A 195 2.10 -2.72 -1.71
N TYR A 196 2.65 -1.65 -1.14
CA TYR A 196 4.09 -1.58 -0.88
C TYR A 196 4.47 -0.65 0.26
N PHE A 197 5.65 -0.94 0.80
CA PHE A 197 6.44 -0.03 1.61
C PHE A 197 7.76 0.27 0.90
N SER A 198 8.22 1.52 0.93
CA SER A 198 9.54 1.86 0.39
C SER A 198 10.29 2.89 1.23
N ILE A 199 11.62 2.82 1.13
CA ILE A 199 12.55 3.78 1.71
C ILE A 199 13.52 4.26 0.64
N GLY A 200 13.76 5.56 0.63
CA GLY A 200 14.82 6.18 -0.14
C GLY A 200 14.29 7.14 -1.19
N MET A 201 14.95 7.13 -2.33
CA MET A 201 14.81 8.19 -3.31
C MET A 201 13.38 8.21 -3.90
N ASP A 202 12.71 7.06 -4.04
CA ASP A 202 11.37 6.93 -4.66
C ASP A 202 10.31 7.59 -3.77
N ALA A 203 10.38 7.32 -2.48
CA ALA A 203 9.61 8.00 -1.45
C ALA A 203 9.87 9.51 -1.45
N LYS A 204 11.10 9.96 -1.73
CA LYS A 204 11.41 11.40 -1.82
C LYS A 204 10.68 12.08 -2.99
N VAL A 205 10.66 11.43 -4.16
CA VAL A 205 9.91 11.91 -5.33
C VAL A 205 8.42 11.95 -5.03
N ALA A 206 7.90 10.90 -4.42
CA ALA A 206 6.52 10.84 -3.97
C ALA A 206 6.21 11.97 -2.97
N TYR A 207 7.09 12.24 -2.01
CA TYR A 207 6.96 13.32 -1.04
C TYR A 207 6.87 14.69 -1.72
N GLY A 208 7.76 14.97 -2.67
CA GLY A 208 7.74 16.21 -3.44
C GLY A 208 6.44 16.40 -4.21
N PHE A 209 5.95 15.35 -4.88
CA PHE A 209 4.66 15.36 -5.57
C PHE A 209 3.49 15.56 -4.60
N HIS A 210 3.49 14.86 -3.46
CA HIS A 210 2.44 14.93 -2.45
C HIS A 210 2.32 16.34 -1.88
N HIS A 211 3.45 16.94 -1.50
CA HIS A 211 3.52 18.30 -1.00
C HIS A 211 2.99 19.31 -2.04
N PHE A 212 3.42 19.19 -3.30
CA PHE A 212 2.92 20.03 -4.39
C PHE A 212 1.39 19.90 -4.58
N ARG A 213 0.87 18.68 -4.51
CA ARG A 213 -0.57 18.43 -4.64
C ARG A 213 -1.37 19.11 -3.53
N ASN A 214 -0.81 19.17 -2.32
CA ASN A 214 -1.43 19.83 -1.17
C ASN A 214 -1.35 21.36 -1.28
N GLU A 215 -0.23 21.91 -1.75
CA GLU A 215 -0.06 23.36 -1.94
C GLU A 215 -0.86 23.90 -3.14
N LYS A 216 -0.88 23.16 -4.26
CA LYS A 216 -1.47 23.59 -5.54
C LYS A 216 -2.45 22.55 -6.10
N PRO A 217 -3.57 22.29 -5.41
CA PRO A 217 -4.52 21.25 -5.80
C PRO A 217 -5.18 21.51 -7.17
N HIS A 218 -5.20 22.77 -7.63
CA HIS A 218 -5.76 23.14 -8.94
C HIS A 218 -4.92 22.66 -10.13
N LEU A 219 -3.61 22.45 -9.95
CA LEU A 219 -2.71 21.95 -11.00
C LEU A 219 -2.68 20.42 -11.04
N ALA A 220 -3.00 19.76 -9.92
CA ALA A 220 -3.05 18.31 -9.76
C ALA A 220 -4.48 17.77 -9.93
N GLN A 221 -5.22 18.29 -10.92
CA GLN A 221 -6.58 17.84 -11.22
C GLN A 221 -6.57 16.67 -12.19
N GLY A 222 -6.65 15.46 -11.62
CA GLY A 222 -6.93 14.24 -12.35
C GLY A 222 -5.69 13.40 -12.70
N PRO A 223 -5.90 12.15 -13.17
CA PRO A 223 -4.83 11.16 -13.28
C PRO A 223 -3.70 11.52 -14.24
N LEU A 224 -3.99 12.17 -15.37
CA LEU A 224 -2.98 12.55 -16.36
C LEU A 224 -2.06 13.66 -15.85
N ALA A 225 -2.64 14.73 -15.31
CA ALA A 225 -1.88 15.83 -14.70
C ALA A 225 -0.99 15.32 -13.56
N ASN A 226 -1.54 14.47 -12.68
CA ASN A 226 -0.79 13.86 -11.59
C ASN A 226 0.44 13.08 -12.08
N LYS A 227 0.29 12.28 -13.14
CA LYS A 227 1.41 11.51 -13.72
C LYS A 227 2.47 12.41 -14.34
N ILE A 228 2.07 13.50 -15.00
CA ILE A 228 3.01 14.48 -15.58
C ILE A 228 3.80 15.17 -14.46
N ILE A 229 3.12 15.64 -13.40
CA ILE A 229 3.78 16.31 -12.28
C ILE A 229 4.73 15.34 -11.57
N TYR A 230 4.31 14.11 -11.30
CA TYR A 230 5.16 13.07 -10.71
C TYR A 230 6.42 12.80 -11.56
N SER A 231 6.26 12.74 -12.89
CA SER A 231 7.37 12.62 -13.82
C SER A 231 8.30 13.84 -13.76
N GLY A 232 7.74 15.05 -13.65
CA GLY A 232 8.51 16.28 -13.47
C GLY A 232 9.35 16.29 -12.18
N TYR A 233 8.77 15.86 -11.06
CA TYR A 233 9.48 15.73 -9.78
C TYR A 233 10.57 14.66 -9.81
N SER A 234 10.32 13.57 -10.53
CA SER A 234 11.35 12.57 -10.81
C SER A 234 12.55 13.23 -11.51
N CYS A 235 12.32 14.08 -12.51
CA CYS A 235 13.39 14.79 -13.23
C CYS A 235 14.10 15.85 -12.39
N SER A 236 13.39 16.61 -11.56
CA SER A 236 13.92 17.81 -10.89
C SER A 236 14.60 17.56 -9.54
N GLN A 237 14.26 16.50 -8.81
CA GLN A 237 14.82 16.23 -7.48
C GLN A 237 16.19 15.55 -7.49
N GLY A 238 16.88 15.59 -8.63
CA GLY A 238 18.21 15.00 -8.80
C GLY A 238 18.20 13.48 -8.93
N TRP A 239 17.06 12.87 -9.27
CA TRP A 239 16.99 11.44 -9.61
C TRP A 239 17.87 11.14 -10.82
N PHE A 240 17.75 11.96 -11.89
CA PHE A 240 18.49 11.80 -13.15
C PHE A 240 19.80 12.60 -13.20
N LEU A 241 19.80 13.79 -12.61
CA LEU A 241 20.96 14.68 -12.52
C LEU A 241 21.32 14.80 -11.04
N THR A 242 22.13 13.87 -10.55
CA THR A 242 22.44 13.80 -9.12
C THR A 242 23.09 15.12 -8.68
N THR A 243 22.48 15.81 -7.71
CA THR A 243 23.10 16.97 -7.07
C THR A 243 24.50 16.59 -6.62
N CYS A 244 25.49 17.42 -6.92
CA CYS A 244 26.89 17.16 -6.67
C CYS A 244 27.15 17.02 -5.15
N THR A 245 26.92 15.84 -4.60
CA THR A 245 27.42 15.44 -3.28
C THR A 245 28.91 15.23 -3.42
N SER A 246 29.67 15.76 -2.47
CA SER A 246 31.13 15.73 -2.43
C SER A 246 31.71 14.31 -2.47
N ASP A 247 30.97 13.31 -1.99
CA ASP A 247 31.31 11.89 -2.13
C ASP A 247 30.13 11.07 -2.73
N PRO A 248 30.31 10.47 -3.92
CA PRO A 248 29.35 9.55 -4.53
C PRO A 248 29.02 8.30 -3.69
N SER A 249 29.92 7.89 -2.79
CA SER A 249 29.77 6.70 -1.95
C SER A 249 28.65 6.85 -0.91
N LEU A 250 28.39 8.08 -0.49
CA LEU A 250 27.39 8.44 0.53
C LEU A 250 25.95 8.39 0.03
N ARG A 251 25.75 8.21 -1.28
CA ARG A 251 24.42 8.30 -1.94
C ARG A 251 23.59 7.03 -1.84
N GLY A 252 24.22 5.90 -1.54
CA GLY A 252 23.54 4.60 -1.47
C GLY A 252 22.84 4.40 -0.13
N LEU A 253 21.71 3.71 -0.15
CA LEU A 253 20.98 3.36 1.08
C LEU A 253 21.81 2.49 2.03
N LYS A 254 22.80 1.76 1.51
CA LYS A 254 23.71 0.92 2.31
C LYS A 254 24.35 1.67 3.49
N ASN A 255 24.54 2.98 3.38
CA ASN A 255 25.19 3.77 4.44
C ASN A 255 24.30 3.99 5.66
N ILE A 256 22.99 3.91 5.48
CA ILE A 256 22.01 4.18 6.54
C ILE A 256 21.14 2.97 6.88
N LEU A 257 21.04 1.99 5.99
CA LEU A 257 20.08 0.88 6.09
C LEU A 257 20.80 -0.47 6.26
N LYS A 258 20.55 -1.13 7.39
CA LYS A 258 20.75 -2.57 7.56
C LYS A 258 19.39 -3.27 7.47
N MET A 259 19.32 -4.37 6.72
CA MET A 259 18.08 -5.10 6.48
C MET A 259 18.25 -6.57 6.87
N HIS A 260 17.29 -7.08 7.62
CA HIS A 260 17.15 -8.49 7.97
C HIS A 260 15.80 -8.99 7.48
N VAL A 261 15.74 -10.25 7.09
CA VAL A 261 14.50 -10.88 6.61
C VAL A 261 14.31 -12.25 7.26
N LYS A 262 13.05 -12.66 7.43
CA LYS A 262 12.72 -14.06 7.64
C LYS A 262 12.26 -14.68 6.32
N LYS A 263 12.81 -15.85 5.98
CA LYS A 263 12.32 -16.67 4.86
C LYS A 263 11.05 -17.41 5.29
N VAL A 264 10.30 -17.93 4.31
CA VAL A 264 9.16 -18.82 4.57
C VAL A 264 9.58 -19.96 5.48
N ASN A 265 8.80 -20.23 6.53
CA ASN A 265 9.05 -21.29 7.51
C ASN A 265 10.35 -21.15 8.32
N SER A 266 11.03 -19.98 8.29
CA SER A 266 12.19 -19.70 9.14
C SER A 266 11.77 -18.80 10.30
N THR A 267 12.17 -19.16 11.52
CA THR A 267 12.06 -18.30 12.70
C THR A 267 13.27 -17.38 12.84
N GLU A 268 14.39 -17.71 12.18
CA GLU A 268 15.64 -16.97 12.27
C GLU A 268 15.69 -15.82 11.28
N TRP A 269 16.27 -14.71 11.73
CA TRP A 269 16.54 -13.53 10.93
C TRP A 269 17.84 -13.69 10.14
N GLU A 270 17.79 -13.45 8.83
CA GLU A 270 18.96 -13.44 7.95
C GLU A 270 19.26 -12.00 7.50
N GLN A 271 20.50 -11.55 7.68
CA GLN A 271 20.93 -10.24 7.20
C GLN A 271 21.10 -10.25 5.67
N ILE A 272 20.42 -9.33 4.97
CA ILE A 272 20.49 -9.20 3.52
C ILE A 272 21.26 -7.93 3.16
N PRO A 273 22.38 -8.04 2.42
CA PRO A 273 23.18 -6.87 2.06
C PRO A 273 22.48 -6.00 1.03
N VAL A 274 22.27 -4.73 1.36
CA VAL A 274 21.79 -3.72 0.40
C VAL A 274 22.93 -3.37 -0.59
N PRO A 275 22.74 -3.53 -1.91
CA PRO A 275 23.79 -3.23 -2.88
C PRO A 275 24.17 -1.74 -2.85
N LYS A 276 25.48 -1.44 -2.97
CA LYS A 276 26.02 -0.05 -2.89
C LYS A 276 25.37 0.94 -3.88
N SER A 277 24.89 0.46 -5.03
CA SER A 277 24.27 1.29 -6.07
C SER A 277 22.77 1.54 -5.88
N VAL A 278 22.14 0.89 -4.90
CA VAL A 278 20.71 1.04 -4.64
C VAL A 278 20.47 2.32 -3.84
N ARG A 279 19.53 3.15 -4.33
CA ARG A 279 19.10 4.41 -3.72
C ARG A 279 17.66 4.37 -3.22
N ALA A 280 16.89 3.36 -3.58
CA ALA A 280 15.56 3.07 -3.05
C ALA A 280 15.37 1.57 -2.90
N VAL A 281 14.83 1.13 -1.76
CA VAL A 281 14.41 -0.24 -1.51
C VAL A 281 12.89 -0.27 -1.39
N VAL A 282 12.26 -1.15 -2.13
CA VAL A 282 10.81 -1.33 -2.15
C VAL A 282 10.51 -2.77 -1.72
N ALA A 283 9.61 -2.92 -0.75
CA ALA A 283 8.98 -4.18 -0.37
C ALA A 283 7.55 -4.18 -0.95
N LEU A 284 7.32 -5.04 -1.95
CA LEU A 284 6.11 -5.05 -2.77
C LEU A 284 5.33 -6.34 -2.55
N ASN A 285 4.02 -6.22 -2.31
CA ASN A 285 3.08 -7.33 -2.15
C ASN A 285 2.38 -7.70 -3.47
N LEU A 286 2.16 -6.72 -4.35
CA LEU A 286 1.48 -6.95 -5.63
C LEU A 286 2.47 -7.33 -6.73
N HIS A 287 1.97 -7.86 -7.85
CA HIS A 287 2.80 -8.10 -9.04
C HIS A 287 3.10 -6.83 -9.84
N ASN A 288 2.52 -5.69 -9.44
CA ASN A 288 2.72 -4.42 -10.13
C ASN A 288 2.95 -3.26 -9.16
N TYR A 289 3.66 -2.25 -9.67
CA TYR A 289 4.12 -1.06 -8.96
C TYR A 289 3.93 0.16 -9.86
N GLY A 290 3.64 1.32 -9.27
CA GLY A 290 3.74 2.60 -9.96
C GLY A 290 2.80 2.75 -11.16
N SER A 291 1.51 2.45 -10.99
CA SER A 291 0.47 2.46 -12.04
C SER A 291 0.50 1.24 -12.98
N GLY A 292 0.73 0.05 -12.44
CA GLY A 292 0.63 -1.21 -13.19
C GLY A 292 1.90 -1.69 -13.87
N ARG A 293 3.09 -1.18 -13.50
CA ARG A 293 4.36 -1.65 -14.06
C ARG A 293 4.82 -2.89 -13.35
N ASN A 294 5.30 -3.89 -14.08
CA ASN A 294 5.89 -5.07 -13.46
C ASN A 294 7.41 -4.88 -13.34
N PRO A 295 7.97 -4.68 -12.13
CA PRO A 295 9.39 -4.35 -11.98
C PRO A 295 10.33 -5.45 -12.46
N TRP A 296 9.88 -6.70 -12.53
CA TRP A 296 10.70 -7.84 -12.94
C TRP A 296 10.17 -8.57 -14.19
N GLY A 297 9.02 -8.16 -14.73
CA GLY A 297 8.39 -8.77 -15.89
C GLY A 297 8.07 -10.25 -15.65
N ASN A 298 8.27 -11.07 -16.68
CA ASN A 298 8.11 -12.52 -16.60
C ASN A 298 9.46 -13.19 -16.30
N LEU A 299 9.68 -13.51 -15.03
CA LEU A 299 10.90 -14.20 -14.60
C LEU A 299 10.94 -15.62 -15.18
N LYS A 300 12.10 -16.00 -15.74
CA LYS A 300 12.29 -17.36 -16.26
C LYS A 300 12.33 -18.36 -15.10
N PRO A 301 11.76 -19.57 -15.22
CA PRO A 301 11.80 -20.58 -14.15
C PRO A 301 13.21 -20.87 -13.63
N LYS A 302 14.20 -20.95 -14.54
CA LYS A 302 15.63 -21.13 -14.17
C LYS A 302 16.20 -19.99 -13.31
N TYR A 303 15.69 -18.77 -13.47
CA TYR A 303 16.11 -17.63 -12.65
C TYR A 303 15.56 -17.76 -11.24
N LEU A 304 14.27 -18.10 -11.12
CA LEU A 304 13.59 -18.34 -9.84
C LEU A 304 14.31 -19.43 -9.06
N GLU A 305 14.55 -20.59 -9.69
CA GLU A 305 15.27 -21.72 -9.08
C GLU A 305 16.68 -21.32 -8.60
N LYS A 306 17.46 -20.64 -9.45
CA LYS A 306 18.82 -20.18 -9.10
C LYS A 306 18.82 -19.22 -7.92
N ARG A 307 17.77 -18.42 -7.74
CA ARG A 307 17.64 -17.44 -6.66
C ARG A 307 16.93 -18.00 -5.43
N GLY A 308 16.35 -19.19 -5.52
CA GLY A 308 15.47 -19.73 -4.50
C GLY A 308 14.18 -18.93 -4.34
N PHE A 309 13.70 -18.31 -5.42
CA PHE A 309 12.48 -17.50 -5.43
C PHE A 309 11.28 -18.30 -5.95
N VAL A 310 10.09 -17.93 -5.50
CA VAL A 310 8.81 -18.40 -6.01
C VAL A 310 8.17 -17.35 -6.91
N GLU A 311 7.12 -17.72 -7.64
CA GLU A 311 6.35 -16.76 -8.42
C GLU A 311 5.62 -15.79 -7.49
N ALA A 312 5.78 -14.49 -7.73
CA ALA A 312 5.18 -13.45 -6.92
C ALA A 312 3.65 -13.51 -6.98
N ARG A 313 3.01 -13.66 -5.82
CA ARG A 313 1.56 -13.61 -5.68
C ARG A 313 1.19 -12.65 -4.56
N SER A 314 -0.03 -12.13 -4.61
CA SER A 314 -0.55 -11.25 -3.56
C SER A 314 -1.11 -11.98 -2.35
N ASP A 315 -1.01 -13.32 -2.31
CA ASP A 315 -1.66 -14.19 -1.31
C ASP A 315 -0.74 -15.34 -0.83
N ASP A 316 0.56 -15.27 -1.11
CA ASP A 316 1.55 -16.31 -0.80
C ASP A 316 2.28 -16.10 0.55
N GLY A 317 2.00 -15.01 1.24
CA GLY A 317 2.66 -14.61 2.48
C GLY A 317 4.09 -14.10 2.30
N LEU A 318 4.43 -13.60 1.11
CA LEU A 318 5.75 -13.07 0.78
C LEU A 318 5.71 -11.62 0.29
N LEU A 319 6.74 -10.86 0.65
CA LEU A 319 7.07 -9.57 0.05
C LEU A 319 8.24 -9.73 -0.91
N GLU A 320 8.09 -9.11 -2.07
CA GLU A 320 9.14 -8.97 -3.06
C GLU A 320 9.99 -7.74 -2.75
N ILE A 321 11.27 -7.95 -2.44
CA ILE A 321 12.19 -6.86 -2.11
C ILE A 321 13.05 -6.56 -3.32
N PHE A 322 12.96 -5.35 -3.85
CA PHE A 322 13.79 -4.89 -4.96
C PHE A 322 14.40 -3.51 -4.73
N GLY A 323 15.50 -3.26 -5.45
CA GLY A 323 16.23 -2.00 -5.40
C GLY A 323 16.14 -1.22 -6.70
N LEU A 324 15.93 0.10 -6.57
CA LEU A 324 16.11 1.07 -7.66
C LEU A 324 17.43 1.83 -7.46
N LYS A 325 18.15 2.05 -8.57
CA LYS A 325 19.42 2.77 -8.57
C LYS A 325 19.19 4.26 -8.82
N GLU A 326 19.58 4.76 -9.98
CA GLU A 326 19.44 6.15 -10.38
C GLU A 326 18.28 6.37 -11.35
N GLY A 327 17.98 7.66 -11.58
CA GLY A 327 17.41 8.24 -12.80
C GLY A 327 16.85 7.26 -13.82
N TRP A 328 17.78 7.00 -14.72
CA TRP A 328 17.68 6.19 -15.91
C TRP A 328 17.33 4.74 -15.61
N HIS A 329 17.96 4.13 -14.62
CA HIS A 329 17.63 2.77 -14.22
C HIS A 329 16.17 2.67 -13.80
N ALA A 330 15.71 3.54 -12.91
CA ALA A 330 14.31 3.49 -12.47
C ALA A 330 13.34 3.76 -13.62
N SER A 331 13.64 4.73 -14.50
CA SER A 331 12.82 4.96 -15.69
C SER A 331 12.75 3.75 -16.62
N PHE A 332 13.86 3.09 -16.88
CA PHE A 332 13.89 1.90 -17.72
C PHE A 332 13.13 0.73 -17.08
N VAL A 333 13.14 0.62 -15.75
CA VAL A 333 12.27 -0.30 -15.01
C VAL A 333 10.80 0.07 -15.19
N MET A 334 10.44 1.36 -15.03
CA MET A 334 9.06 1.82 -15.21
C MET A 334 8.56 1.69 -16.66
N THR A 335 9.45 1.66 -17.66
CA THR A 335 9.12 1.37 -19.05
C THR A 335 9.26 -0.10 -19.42
N GLU A 336 9.57 -0.98 -18.46
CA GLU A 336 9.74 -2.43 -18.65
C GLU A 336 10.84 -2.79 -19.67
N LEU A 337 11.80 -1.88 -19.90
CA LEU A 337 12.96 -2.11 -20.78
C LEU A 337 14.05 -2.91 -20.06
N ILE A 338 14.13 -2.78 -18.74
CA ILE A 338 15.01 -3.56 -17.88
C ILE A 338 14.25 -4.00 -16.62
N SER A 339 14.76 -5.03 -15.96
CA SER A 339 14.25 -5.45 -14.65
C SER A 339 14.90 -4.67 -13.51
N ALA A 340 14.13 -4.44 -12.44
CA ALA A 340 14.64 -3.95 -11.19
C ALA A 340 15.65 -4.92 -10.57
N LYS A 341 16.47 -4.42 -9.64
CA LYS A 341 17.40 -5.29 -8.92
C LYS A 341 16.63 -6.08 -7.86
N HIS A 342 16.23 -7.31 -8.16
CA HIS A 342 15.61 -8.20 -7.17
C HIS A 342 16.64 -8.53 -6.07
N ILE A 343 16.28 -8.22 -4.81
CA ILE A 343 17.15 -8.37 -3.64
C ILE A 343 16.82 -9.67 -2.94
N ALA A 344 15.59 -9.84 -2.47
CA ALA A 344 15.13 -10.99 -1.70
C ALA A 344 13.59 -11.17 -1.78
N GLN A 345 13.12 -12.33 -1.32
CA GLN A 345 11.73 -12.60 -0.95
C GLN A 345 11.67 -12.87 0.54
N ALA A 346 10.69 -12.30 1.24
CA ALA A 346 10.64 -12.31 2.70
C ALA A 346 9.22 -12.48 3.25
N ALA A 347 9.08 -13.30 4.30
CA ALA A 347 7.85 -13.43 5.10
C ALA A 347 7.75 -12.40 6.24
N SER A 348 8.89 -11.86 6.66
CA SER A 348 9.00 -10.70 7.57
C SER A 348 10.24 -9.89 7.21
N ILE A 349 10.18 -8.57 7.42
CA ILE A 349 11.29 -7.64 7.14
C ILE A 349 11.58 -6.82 8.40
N ARG A 350 12.86 -6.67 8.71
CA ARG A 350 13.35 -5.79 9.77
C ARG A 350 14.41 -4.86 9.20
N MET A 351 14.12 -3.56 9.24
CA MET A 351 15.04 -2.50 8.81
C MET A 351 15.55 -1.75 10.03
N GLU A 352 16.86 -1.63 10.13
CA GLU A 352 17.52 -0.72 11.06
C GLU A 352 18.09 0.45 10.27
N ILE A 353 17.72 1.66 10.68
CA ILE A 353 18.04 2.89 9.97
C ILE A 353 18.81 3.82 10.91
N ARG A 354 20.04 4.15 10.53
CA ARG A 354 20.94 5.02 11.29
C ARG A 354 21.46 6.15 10.42
N GLY A 355 21.42 7.37 10.94
CA GLY A 355 21.64 8.60 10.17
C GLY A 355 22.98 8.66 9.41
N GLY A 356 24.08 8.29 10.05
CA GLY A 356 25.41 8.58 9.51
C GLY A 356 25.57 10.08 9.20
N GLU A 357 25.77 10.44 7.93
CA GLU A 357 25.78 11.85 7.51
C GLU A 357 24.40 12.39 7.14
N TRP A 358 23.39 11.53 7.09
CA TRP A 358 22.04 11.86 6.73
C TRP A 358 21.26 12.25 7.99
N LYS A 359 20.51 13.34 7.90
CA LYS A 359 19.61 13.79 8.97
C LYS A 359 18.18 13.30 8.77
N GLU A 360 17.85 12.91 7.56
CA GLU A 360 16.48 12.60 7.15
C GLU A 360 16.48 11.48 6.11
N ALA A 361 15.55 10.54 6.26
CA ALA A 361 15.16 9.58 5.25
C ALA A 361 13.76 9.91 4.73
N PHE A 362 13.43 9.38 3.54
CA PHE A 362 12.08 9.45 3.00
C PHE A 362 11.53 8.04 2.93
N MET A 363 10.30 7.88 3.40
CA MET A 363 9.58 6.62 3.39
C MET A 363 8.21 6.79 2.76
N GLN A 364 7.65 5.70 2.27
CA GLN A 364 6.34 5.69 1.66
C GLN A 364 5.62 4.38 1.93
N MET A 365 4.30 4.48 2.13
CA MET A 365 3.42 3.35 2.35
C MET A 365 2.17 3.53 1.50
N ASP A 366 1.89 2.59 0.58
CA ASP A 366 0.72 2.59 -0.31
C ASP A 366 0.46 3.91 -1.07
N GLY A 367 1.53 4.63 -1.42
CA GLY A 367 1.41 5.90 -2.12
C GLY A 367 1.46 7.13 -1.21
N GLU A 368 1.43 6.98 0.12
CA GLU A 368 1.48 8.07 1.09
C GLU A 368 2.90 8.22 1.66
N PRO A 369 3.64 9.27 1.29
CA PRO A 369 5.03 9.47 1.68
C PRO A 369 5.16 10.36 2.93
N TRP A 370 6.21 10.15 3.71
CA TRP A 370 6.59 11.04 4.80
C TRP A 370 8.10 11.20 4.91
N LYS A 371 8.49 12.22 5.67
CA LYS A 371 9.87 12.49 6.01
C LYS A 371 10.16 11.86 7.37
N GLN A 372 11.09 10.92 7.40
CA GLN A 372 11.50 10.24 8.60
C GLN A 372 12.78 10.89 9.14
N PRO A 373 12.74 11.52 10.33
CA PRO A 373 13.96 12.01 10.95
C PRO A 373 14.82 10.82 11.44
N ILE A 374 16.13 10.97 11.32
CA ILE A 374 17.13 9.95 11.65
C ILE A 374 18.33 10.61 12.32
N CYS A 375 18.93 9.92 13.30
CA CYS A 375 20.08 10.43 14.05
C CYS A 375 21.22 9.39 14.09
N ASN A 376 22.36 9.81 14.64
CA ASN A 376 23.57 8.98 14.72
C ASN A 376 23.65 8.18 15.99
N ASP A 377 23.05 8.70 17.06
CA ASP A 377 23.15 8.13 18.39
C ASP A 377 22.23 6.91 18.52
N TYR A 378 21.04 6.98 17.91
CA TYR A 378 20.02 5.94 18.00
C TYR A 378 19.46 5.55 16.63
N SER A 379 19.17 4.26 16.48
CA SER A 379 18.57 3.72 15.25
C SER A 379 17.03 3.84 15.28
N THR A 380 16.45 4.12 14.12
CA THR A 380 15.02 3.92 13.86
C THR A 380 14.82 2.52 13.30
N PHE A 381 13.86 1.80 13.85
CA PHE A 381 13.52 0.45 13.41
C PHE A 381 12.19 0.43 12.69
N VAL A 382 12.14 -0.29 11.57
CA VAL A 382 10.91 -0.64 10.87
C VAL A 382 10.78 -2.15 10.84
N GLU A 383 9.67 -2.67 11.33
CA GLU A 383 9.34 -4.09 11.26
C GLU A 383 8.07 -4.28 10.45
N ILE A 384 8.12 -5.21 9.50
CA ILE A 384 7.02 -5.52 8.60
C ILE A 384 6.70 -7.00 8.73
N ASN A 385 5.49 -7.31 9.17
CA ASN A 385 4.99 -8.67 9.36
C ASN A 385 3.66 -8.85 8.63
N ARG A 386 3.41 -10.06 8.16
CA ARG A 386 2.12 -10.41 7.56
C ARG A 386 1.01 -10.33 8.61
N VAL A 387 -0.10 -9.69 8.28
CA VAL A 387 -1.32 -9.73 9.09
C VAL A 387 -1.87 -11.17 9.06
N PRO A 388 -2.33 -11.75 10.20
CA PRO A 388 -2.74 -13.16 10.25
C PRO A 388 -3.91 -13.55 9.33
N PHE A 389 -4.67 -12.57 8.84
CA PHE A 389 -5.82 -12.79 7.99
C PHE A 389 -5.69 -12.07 6.66
N GLN A 390 -6.29 -12.65 5.63
CA GLN A 390 -6.27 -12.13 4.28
C GLN A 390 -7.53 -11.30 4.02
N SER A 391 -7.35 -10.21 3.29
CA SER A 391 -8.47 -9.49 2.69
C SER A 391 -9.03 -10.30 1.52
N VAL A 392 -10.33 -10.21 1.30
CA VAL A 392 -10.99 -10.90 0.18
C VAL A 392 -11.41 -9.88 -0.87
N LEU A 393 -10.93 -10.03 -2.10
CA LEU A 393 -11.30 -9.18 -3.22
C LEU A 393 -12.04 -9.95 -4.29
N VAL A 394 -12.91 -9.25 -5.02
CA VAL A 394 -13.55 -9.77 -6.23
C VAL A 394 -12.65 -9.50 -7.41
N ASN A 395 -12.37 -10.52 -8.22
CA ASN A 395 -11.71 -10.36 -9.51
C ASN A 395 -12.68 -9.74 -10.51
N GLY A 396 -12.20 -8.68 -11.14
CA GLY A 396 -12.99 -7.85 -12.02
C GLY A 396 -12.64 -8.01 -13.45
#